data_AF-B3EBW0-F1
#
_entry.id   AF-B3EBW0-F1
#
_cell.length_a   1.000
_cell.length_b   1.000
_cell.length_c   1.000
_cell.angle_alpha   90.00
_cell.angle_beta   90.00
_cell.angle_gamma   90.00
#
_symmetry.space_group_name_H-M   'P 1'
#
loop_
_entity.id
_entity.type
_entity.pdbx_description
1 polymer ?
#
loop_
_entity_poly.entity_id
_entity_poly.type
_entity_poly.pdbx_seq_one_letter_code
_entity_poly.pdbx_strand_id
1 'polypeptide(L)'
;MSITQKYIDNLSGITRQKRQSLFDWFSTQGETIKIEAIRLQGDLANQHRDRYDKQYRHEFYYAMLILALNKMHWTETAHTQKKSLNDKESIQITQLRIERLKAQKRVKSAPKKELIRIRFYEEIAALKSQGLSWRQIADYIRIHHKKNFTFGYLRNCFIELTAEKGGQN
;
A
#
# COMPACT_ATOMS: atom_id res chain seq x y z
N MET A 1 -3.37 9.35 30.86
CA MET A 1 -3.17 8.24 29.89
C MET A 1 -4.25 7.20 30.12
N SER A 2 -4.92 6.72 29.07
CA SER A 2 -5.90 5.63 29.19
C SER A 2 -5.22 4.31 29.59
N ILE A 3 -5.97 3.41 30.22
CA ILE A 3 -5.51 2.07 30.61
C ILE A 3 -5.00 1.30 29.39
N THR A 4 -5.71 1.40 28.27
CA THR A 4 -5.34 0.90 26.94
C THR A 4 -3.94 1.37 26.51
N GLN A 5 -3.65 2.68 26.65
CA GLN A 5 -2.36 3.22 26.24
C GLN A 5 -1.22 2.65 27.07
N LYS A 6 -1.41 2.57 28.39
CA LYS A 6 -0.40 2.01 29.31
C LYS A 6 -0.11 0.54 29.00
N TYR A 7 -1.14 -0.25 28.69
CA TYR A 7 -0.97 -1.65 28.34
C TYR A 7 -0.13 -1.84 27.06
N ILE A 8 -0.42 -1.07 26.01
CA ILE A 8 0.34 -1.12 24.75
C ILE A 8 1.79 -0.65 24.96
N ASP A 9 1.99 0.39 25.77
CA ASP A 9 3.33 0.93 26.06
C ASP A 9 4.18 -0.09 26.81
N ASN A 10 3.60 -0.77 27.80
CA ASN A 10 4.26 -1.82 28.57
C ASN A 10 4.65 -3.03 27.71
N LEU A 11 3.78 -3.46 26.78
CA LEU A 11 4.07 -4.61 25.94
C LEU A 11 5.03 -4.31 24.80
N SER A 12 4.87 -3.16 24.14
CA SER A 12 5.68 -2.81 22.98
C SER A 12 6.99 -2.12 23.35
N GLY A 13 7.05 -1.43 24.48
CA GLY A 13 8.18 -0.56 24.84
C GLY A 13 8.35 0.65 23.90
N ILE A 14 7.33 0.98 23.10
CA ILE A 14 7.43 2.00 22.05
C ILE A 14 6.55 3.21 22.37
N THR A 15 7.15 4.40 22.27
CA THR A 15 6.45 5.68 22.48
C THR A 15 5.33 5.90 21.48
N ARG A 16 4.37 6.77 21.81
CA ARG A 16 3.27 7.13 20.89
C ARG A 16 3.79 7.70 19.57
N GLN A 17 4.77 8.59 19.64
CA GLN A 17 5.37 9.23 18.47
C GLN A 17 6.07 8.20 17.57
N LYS A 18 6.82 7.26 18.16
CA LYS A 18 7.49 6.21 17.39
C LYS A 18 6.50 5.22 16.79
N ARG A 19 5.40 4.90 17.47
CA ARG A 19 4.31 4.10 16.88
C ARG A 19 3.72 4.78 15.65
N GLN A 20 3.42 6.07 15.73
CA GLN A 20 2.87 6.81 14.60
C GLN A 20 3.81 6.72 13.38
N SER A 21 5.11 6.96 13.55
CA SER A 21 6.05 6.88 12.43
C SER A 21 6.21 5.47 11.85
N LEU A 22 6.09 4.42 12.69
CA LEU A 22 6.05 3.03 12.21
C LEU A 22 4.80 2.74 11.37
N PHE A 23 3.64 3.26 11.75
CA PHE A 23 2.41 3.12 10.95
C PHE A 23 2.45 3.95 9.67
N ASP A 24 3.04 5.14 9.72
CA ASP A 24 3.25 5.95 8.52
C ASP A 24 4.15 5.20 7.53
N TRP A 25 5.29 4.66 7.99
CA TRP A 25 6.15 3.78 7.19
C TRP A 25 5.38 2.57 6.65
N PHE A 26 4.62 1.87 7.50
CA PHE A 26 3.86 0.69 7.12
C PHE A 26 2.82 0.98 6.04
N SER A 27 2.16 2.14 6.10
CA SER A 27 1.15 2.56 5.13
C SER A 27 1.69 2.63 3.70
N THR A 28 2.96 3.05 3.56
CA THR A 28 3.66 3.19 2.28
C THR A 28 4.10 1.86 1.68
N GLN A 29 4.14 0.79 2.47
CA GLN A 29 4.63 -0.52 2.02
C GLN A 29 3.64 -1.22 1.07
N GLY A 30 4.20 -2.08 0.21
CA GLY A 30 3.44 -2.97 -0.66
C GLY A 30 2.83 -4.14 0.12
N GLU A 31 1.85 -4.82 -0.48
CA GLU A 31 1.07 -5.89 0.16
C GLU A 31 1.94 -7.05 0.68
N THR A 32 2.98 -7.45 -0.06
CA THR A 32 3.92 -8.48 0.37
C THR A 32 4.59 -8.15 1.71
N ILE A 33 5.01 -6.90 1.90
CA ILE A 33 5.63 -6.46 3.16
C ILE A 33 4.59 -6.36 4.27
N LYS A 34 3.36 -5.97 3.92
CA LYS A 34 2.25 -5.95 4.87
C LYS A 34 1.92 -7.34 5.39
N ILE A 35 1.82 -8.33 4.50
CA ILE A 35 1.62 -9.74 4.86
C ILE A 35 2.74 -10.24 5.76
N GLU A 36 4.00 -9.94 5.43
CA GLU A 36 5.14 -10.35 6.25
C GLU A 36 5.12 -9.71 7.65
N ALA A 37 4.69 -8.46 7.78
CA ALA A 37 4.50 -7.83 9.08
C ALA A 37 3.41 -8.52 9.91
N ILE A 38 2.31 -8.93 9.28
CA ILE A 38 1.24 -9.71 9.95
C ILE A 38 1.74 -11.11 10.34
N ARG A 39 2.54 -11.76 9.49
CA ARG A 39 3.16 -13.05 9.81
C ARG A 39 4.06 -12.94 11.04
N LEU A 40 4.96 -11.95 11.05
CA LEU A 40 5.84 -11.68 12.19
C LEU A 40 5.06 -11.28 13.45
N GLN A 41 3.95 -10.56 13.30
CA GLN A 41 3.03 -10.27 14.41
C GLN A 41 2.44 -11.55 15.01
N GLY A 42 2.12 -12.55 14.20
CA GLY A 42 1.69 -13.88 14.66
C GLY A 42 2.79 -14.60 15.43
N ASP A 43 4.01 -14.62 14.88
CA ASP A 43 5.17 -15.23 15.53
C ASP A 43 5.46 -14.58 16.90
N LEU A 44 5.39 -13.24 16.98
CA LEU A 44 5.59 -12.50 18.21
C LEU A 44 4.46 -12.73 19.23
N ALA A 45 3.22 -12.83 18.76
CA ALA A 45 2.09 -13.18 19.63
C ALA A 45 2.28 -14.56 20.27
N ASN A 46 2.80 -15.53 19.52
CA ASN A 46 3.12 -16.86 20.04
C ASN A 46 4.29 -16.81 21.05
N GLN A 47 5.32 -15.99 20.78
CA GLN A 47 6.48 -15.82 21.67
C GLN A 47 6.12 -15.14 22.99
N HIS A 48 5.15 -14.22 22.99
CA HIS A 48 4.73 -13.44 24.16
C HIS A 48 3.41 -13.94 24.76
N ARG A 49 3.09 -15.22 24.55
CA ARG A 49 1.84 -15.83 25.02
C ARG A 49 1.69 -15.77 26.55
N ASP A 50 2.82 -15.76 27.28
CA ASP A 50 2.89 -15.55 28.72
C ASP A 50 2.30 -14.19 29.16
N ARG A 51 2.34 -13.19 28.30
CA ARG A 51 1.85 -11.83 28.55
C ARG A 51 0.46 -11.57 27.96
N TYR A 52 -0.21 -12.62 27.46
CA TYR A 52 -1.53 -12.50 26.88
C TYR A 52 -2.59 -12.35 27.97
N ASP A 53 -3.32 -11.24 27.93
CA ASP A 53 -4.54 -11.04 28.70
C ASP A 53 -5.76 -11.01 27.78
N LYS A 54 -6.75 -11.86 28.08
CA LYS A 54 -8.01 -11.96 27.33
C LYS A 54 -8.79 -10.64 27.36
N GLN A 55 -8.74 -9.89 28.46
CA GLN A 55 -9.40 -8.60 28.60
C GLN A 55 -8.81 -7.55 27.65
N TYR A 56 -7.53 -7.65 27.34
CA TYR A 56 -6.78 -6.73 26.47
C TYR A 56 -6.34 -7.39 25.17
N ARG A 57 -7.16 -8.31 24.65
CA ARG A 57 -6.83 -9.08 23.45
C ARG A 57 -6.44 -8.19 22.27
N HIS A 58 -7.21 -7.13 22.03
CA HIS A 58 -7.00 -6.25 20.87
C HIS A 58 -5.71 -5.43 21.03
N GLU A 59 -5.49 -4.90 22.22
CA GLU A 59 -4.30 -4.15 22.60
C GLU A 59 -3.04 -5.02 22.54
N PHE A 60 -3.14 -6.28 22.95
CA PHE A 60 -2.05 -7.25 22.84
C PHE A 60 -1.64 -7.44 21.38
N TYR A 61 -2.58 -7.76 20.49
CA TYR A 61 -2.26 -7.96 19.07
C TYR A 61 -1.79 -6.67 18.39
N TYR A 62 -2.35 -5.53 18.78
CA TYR A 62 -1.87 -4.22 18.33
C TYR A 62 -0.42 -3.95 18.78
N ALA A 63 -0.07 -4.26 20.03
CA ALA A 63 1.29 -4.15 20.53
C ALA A 63 2.27 -5.10 19.81
N MET A 64 1.84 -6.33 19.49
CA MET A 64 2.63 -7.28 18.70
C MET A 64 2.85 -6.78 17.27
N LEU A 65 1.86 -6.14 16.66
CA LEU A 65 2.03 -5.50 15.36
C LEU A 65 3.08 -4.37 15.44
N ILE A 66 2.99 -3.51 16.45
CA ILE A 66 3.97 -2.44 16.68
C ILE A 66 5.40 -3.00 16.82
N LEU A 67 5.58 -4.10 17.57
CA LEU A 67 6.88 -4.76 17.72
C LEU A 67 7.37 -5.34 16.39
N ALA A 68 6.48 -5.96 15.60
CA ALA A 68 6.81 -6.46 14.27
C ALA A 68 7.30 -5.33 13.36
N LEU A 69 6.54 -4.22 13.29
CA LEU A 69 6.90 -3.05 12.50
C LEU A 69 8.24 -2.46 12.94
N ASN A 70 8.49 -2.37 14.25
CA ASN A 70 9.75 -1.84 14.76
C ASN A 70 10.94 -2.74 14.39
N LYS A 71 10.79 -4.06 14.51
CA LYS A 71 11.82 -5.02 14.08
C LYS A 71 12.11 -4.89 12.59
N MET A 72 11.08 -4.87 11.75
CA MET A 72 11.22 -4.75 10.30
C MET A 72 11.86 -3.41 9.89
N HIS A 73 11.37 -2.31 10.44
CA HIS A 73 11.92 -0.98 10.18
C HIS A 73 13.38 -0.90 10.64
N TRP A 74 13.73 -1.48 11.80
CA TRP A 74 15.11 -1.51 12.26
C TRP A 74 16.00 -2.32 11.32
N THR A 75 15.57 -3.52 10.88
CA THR A 75 16.35 -4.33 9.92
C THR A 75 16.59 -3.59 8.61
N GLU A 76 15.61 -2.86 8.09
CA GLU A 76 15.76 -2.04 6.87
C GLU A 76 16.79 -0.91 7.08
N THR A 77 16.72 -0.21 8.22
CA THR A 77 17.69 0.85 8.56
C THR A 77 19.08 0.31 8.87
N ALA A 78 19.19 -0.82 9.56
CA ALA A 78 20.46 -1.46 9.91
C ALA A 78 21.18 -1.98 8.67
N HIS A 79 20.46 -2.54 7.69
CA HIS A 79 21.03 -2.87 6.37
C HIS A 79 21.43 -1.64 5.56
N THR A 80 20.83 -0.48 5.84
CA THR A 80 21.20 0.80 5.20
C THR A 80 22.42 1.43 5.87
N GLN A 81 22.58 1.28 7.19
CA GLN A 81 23.68 1.86 7.97
C GLN A 81 24.93 0.96 8.05
N LYS A 82 24.79 -0.37 7.99
CA LYS A 82 25.93 -1.32 7.94
C LYS A 82 26.56 -1.48 6.55
N LYS A 83 26.45 -0.47 5.67
CA LYS A 83 27.14 -0.50 4.36
C LYS A 83 28.56 0.04 4.47
N SER A 84 29.34 -0.59 5.33
CA SER A 84 30.74 -0.88 5.05
C SER A 84 30.88 -2.39 5.20
N LEU A 85 30.91 -3.09 4.06
CA LEU A 85 31.53 -4.39 3.77
C LEU A 85 30.68 -5.35 2.91
N ASN A 86 31.39 -5.86 1.91
CA ASN A 86 31.14 -6.94 0.95
C ASN A 86 30.19 -6.73 -0.25
N ASP A 87 30.80 -6.49 -1.41
CA ASP A 87 30.14 -6.18 -2.68
C ASP A 87 29.18 -7.27 -3.19
N LYS A 88 29.38 -8.54 -2.80
CA LYS A 88 28.53 -9.65 -3.25
C LYS A 88 27.14 -9.65 -2.62
N GLU A 89 27.01 -9.29 -1.34
CA GLU A 89 25.70 -9.20 -0.66
C GLU A 89 24.97 -7.92 -1.08
N SER A 90 25.70 -6.85 -1.37
CA SER A 90 25.14 -5.60 -1.92
C SER A 90 24.47 -5.84 -3.27
N ILE A 91 25.00 -6.72 -4.12
CA ILE A 91 24.40 -7.07 -5.43
C ILE A 91 23.10 -7.83 -5.25
N GLN A 92 23.04 -8.83 -4.35
CA GLN A 92 21.80 -9.57 -4.07
C GLN A 92 20.71 -8.67 -3.46
N ILE A 93 21.09 -7.74 -2.57
CA ILE A 93 20.16 -6.77 -2.00
C ILE A 93 19.69 -5.75 -3.04
N THR A 94 20.60 -5.31 -3.92
CA THR A 94 20.24 -4.43 -5.05
C THR A 94 19.29 -5.14 -5.99
N GLN A 95 19.52 -6.42 -6.26
CA GLN A 95 18.63 -7.26 -7.05
C GLN A 95 17.26 -7.43 -6.38
N LEU A 96 17.21 -7.69 -5.07
CA LEU A 96 15.97 -7.75 -4.30
C LEU A 96 15.22 -6.40 -4.28
N ARG A 97 15.95 -5.28 -4.22
CA ARG A 97 15.39 -3.92 -4.31
C ARG A 97 14.88 -3.61 -5.73
N ILE A 98 15.59 -4.06 -6.76
CA ILE A 98 15.17 -3.96 -8.16
C ILE A 98 13.95 -4.84 -8.42
N GLU A 99 13.90 -6.05 -7.87
CA GLU A 99 12.75 -6.95 -7.93
C GLU A 99 11.55 -6.35 -7.19
N ARG A 100 11.76 -5.72 -6.02
CA ARG A 100 10.72 -4.95 -5.31
C ARG A 100 10.26 -3.73 -6.09
N LEU A 101 11.14 -2.99 -6.75
CA LEU A 101 10.79 -1.87 -7.63
C LEU A 101 10.07 -2.33 -8.90
N LYS A 102 10.48 -3.45 -9.50
CA LYS A 102 9.83 -4.09 -10.64
C LYS A 102 8.46 -4.68 -10.26
N ALA A 103 8.32 -5.21 -9.04
CA ALA A 103 7.06 -5.68 -8.49
C ALA A 103 6.12 -4.51 -8.13
N GLN A 104 6.65 -3.39 -7.60
CA GLN A 104 5.89 -2.15 -7.40
C GLN A 104 5.36 -1.56 -8.70
N LYS A 105 6.04 -1.76 -9.84
CA LYS A 105 5.56 -1.30 -11.15
C LYS A 105 4.32 -2.04 -11.66
N ARG A 106 3.86 -3.13 -11.02
CA ARG A 106 2.72 -3.92 -11.56
C ARG A 106 1.36 -3.72 -10.91
N VAL A 107 1.22 -3.10 -9.73
CA VAL A 107 -0.12 -2.95 -9.12
C VAL A 107 -0.27 -1.66 -8.31
N LYS A 108 -0.40 -0.53 -9.01
CA LYS A 108 -1.36 0.52 -8.64
C LYS A 108 -1.83 1.14 -9.95
N SER A 109 -3.01 0.74 -10.45
CA SER A 109 -3.71 1.61 -11.39
C SER A 109 -3.78 2.98 -10.71
N ALA A 110 -3.29 4.03 -11.38
CA ALA A 110 -3.35 5.38 -10.82
C ALA A 110 -4.80 5.61 -10.34
N PRO A 111 -5.04 6.23 -9.16
CA PRO A 111 -6.40 6.34 -8.59
C PRO A 111 -7.44 6.88 -9.57
N LYS A 112 -6.98 7.67 -10.55
CA LYS A 112 -7.78 8.21 -11.67
C LYS A 112 -8.11 7.18 -12.78
N LYS A 113 -7.19 6.25 -13.13
CA LYS A 113 -7.45 5.18 -14.11
C LYS A 113 -8.43 4.16 -13.53
N GLU A 114 -8.29 3.82 -12.25
CA GLU A 114 -9.23 2.91 -11.59
C GLU A 114 -10.63 3.52 -11.48
N LEU A 115 -10.70 4.83 -11.18
CA LEU A 115 -11.96 5.55 -11.18
C LEU A 115 -12.63 5.55 -12.56
N ILE A 116 -11.85 5.72 -13.64
CA ILE A 116 -12.37 5.58 -15.01
C ILE A 116 -12.86 4.15 -15.26
N ARG A 117 -12.06 3.14 -14.91
CA ARG A 117 -12.40 1.72 -15.09
C ARG A 117 -13.73 1.34 -14.41
N ILE A 118 -13.90 1.71 -13.14
CA ILE A 118 -15.04 1.26 -12.33
C ILE A 118 -16.29 2.11 -12.60
N ARG A 119 -16.15 3.44 -12.71
CA ARG A 119 -17.30 4.35 -12.68
C ARG A 119 -17.67 4.97 -14.02
N PHE A 120 -16.68 5.25 -14.87
CA PHE A 120 -16.91 6.05 -16.07
C PHE A 120 -16.75 5.27 -17.38
N TYR A 121 -16.26 4.03 -17.35
CA TYR A 121 -15.93 3.29 -18.58
C TYR A 121 -17.14 3.10 -19.49
N GLU A 122 -18.25 2.57 -18.97
CA GLU A 122 -19.46 2.31 -19.76
C GLU A 122 -20.09 3.60 -20.29
N GLU A 123 -20.09 4.67 -19.48
CA GLU A 123 -20.60 5.98 -19.88
C GLU A 123 -19.71 6.63 -20.95
N ILE A 124 -18.39 6.56 -20.81
CA ILE A 124 -17.44 7.02 -21.83
C ILE A 124 -17.61 6.21 -23.11
N ALA A 125 -17.82 4.89 -23.03
CA ALA A 125 -18.06 4.03 -24.18
C ALA A 125 -19.35 4.44 -24.93
N ALA A 126 -20.44 4.68 -24.21
CA ALA A 126 -21.71 5.13 -24.77
C ALA A 126 -21.62 6.53 -25.41
N LEU A 127 -20.97 7.49 -24.74
CA LEU A 127 -20.73 8.82 -25.31
C LEU A 127 -19.84 8.72 -26.56
N LYS A 128 -18.87 7.80 -26.55
CA LYS A 128 -17.98 7.61 -27.69
C LYS A 128 -18.68 6.95 -28.87
N SER A 129 -19.57 5.98 -28.64
CA SER A 129 -20.39 5.36 -29.70
C SER A 129 -21.40 6.33 -30.30
N GLN A 130 -21.84 7.34 -29.54
CA GLN A 130 -22.65 8.45 -30.04
C GLN A 130 -21.85 9.50 -30.84
N GLY A 131 -20.54 9.29 -31.04
CA GLY A 131 -19.71 10.13 -31.89
C GLY A 131 -19.06 11.32 -31.20
N LEU A 132 -19.17 11.46 -29.88
CA LEU A 132 -18.55 12.59 -29.18
C LEU A 132 -17.01 12.56 -29.27
N SER A 133 -16.41 13.74 -29.36
CA SER A 133 -14.96 13.93 -29.28
C SER A 133 -14.47 13.81 -27.83
N TRP A 134 -13.19 13.45 -27.65
CA TRP A 134 -12.60 13.33 -26.31
C TRP A 134 -12.63 14.61 -25.49
N ARG A 135 -12.63 15.78 -26.15
CA ARG A 135 -12.79 17.08 -25.49
C ARG A 135 -14.21 17.24 -24.93
N GLN A 136 -15.22 16.93 -25.74
CA GLN A 136 -16.62 16.96 -25.31
C GLN A 136 -16.89 15.97 -24.17
N ILE A 137 -16.30 14.77 -24.22
CA ILE A 137 -16.43 13.78 -23.15
C ILE A 137 -15.76 14.28 -21.85
N ALA A 138 -14.58 14.89 -21.94
CA ALA A 138 -13.92 15.48 -20.78
C ALA A 138 -14.75 16.60 -20.15
N ASP A 139 -15.34 17.46 -20.98
CA ASP A 139 -16.23 18.53 -20.54
C ASP A 139 -17.52 18.00 -19.93
N TYR A 140 -18.11 16.96 -20.52
CA TYR A 140 -19.28 16.29 -19.98
C TYR A 140 -19.01 15.77 -18.56
N ILE A 141 -17.91 15.05 -18.36
CA ILE A 141 -17.53 14.51 -17.04
C ILE A 141 -17.25 15.64 -16.04
N ARG A 142 -16.64 16.73 -16.50
CA ARG A 142 -16.42 17.91 -15.66
C ARG A 142 -17.73 18.57 -15.21
N ILE A 143 -18.69 18.73 -16.12
CA ILE A 143 -19.96 19.41 -15.87
C ILE A 143 -20.88 18.55 -15.00
N HIS A 144 -21.09 17.28 -15.38
CA HIS A 144 -22.09 16.40 -14.78
C HIS A 144 -21.55 15.65 -13.55
N HIS A 145 -20.28 15.25 -13.55
CA HIS A 145 -19.70 14.44 -12.48
C HIS A 145 -18.73 15.20 -11.57
N LYS A 146 -18.49 16.49 -11.86
CA LYS A 146 -17.56 17.36 -11.10
C LYS A 146 -16.16 16.76 -10.96
N LYS A 147 -15.71 16.01 -11.97
CA LYS A 147 -14.36 15.42 -12.04
C LYS A 147 -13.58 15.98 -13.22
N ASN A 148 -12.34 16.38 -12.96
CA ASN A 148 -11.45 16.95 -13.96
C ASN A 148 -10.50 15.88 -14.50
N PHE A 149 -10.67 15.53 -15.77
CA PHE A 149 -9.74 14.73 -16.54
C PHE A 149 -9.32 15.50 -17.79
N THR A 150 -8.05 15.37 -18.18
CA THR A 150 -7.62 15.88 -19.49
C THR A 150 -8.11 14.92 -20.58
N PHE A 151 -8.47 15.46 -21.75
CA PHE A 151 -8.96 14.64 -22.87
C PHE A 151 -7.95 13.55 -23.28
N GLY A 152 -6.65 13.86 -23.24
CA GLY A 152 -5.58 12.91 -23.55
C GLY A 152 -5.50 11.78 -22.53
N TYR A 153 -5.70 12.09 -21.25
CA TYR A 153 -5.73 11.07 -20.19
C TYR A 153 -6.92 10.13 -20.34
N LEU A 154 -8.11 10.65 -20.63
CA LEU A 154 -9.32 9.84 -20.89
C LEU A 154 -9.12 8.92 -22.08
N ARG A 155 -8.62 9.44 -23.21
CA ARG A 155 -8.35 8.65 -24.41
C ARG A 155 -7.39 7.50 -24.11
N ASN A 156 -6.27 7.78 -23.46
CA ASN A 156 -5.25 6.77 -23.18
C ASN A 156 -5.78 5.71 -22.22
N CYS A 157 -6.47 6.12 -21.15
CA CYS A 157 -7.10 5.17 -20.22
C CYS A 157 -8.14 4.31 -20.93
N PHE A 158 -8.98 4.89 -21.78
CA PHE A 158 -10.00 4.14 -22.51
C PHE A 158 -9.38 3.10 -23.43
N ILE A 159 -8.37 3.47 -24.24
CA ILE A 159 -7.67 2.54 -25.14
C ILE A 159 -7.05 1.38 -24.36
N GLU A 160 -6.36 1.67 -23.26
CA GLU A 160 -5.76 0.65 -22.40
C GLU A 160 -6.83 -0.29 -21.81
N LEU A 161 -7.94 0.25 -21.30
CA LEU A 161 -9.03 -0.53 -20.71
C LEU A 161 -9.77 -1.38 -21.74
N THR A 162 -9.95 -0.87 -22.97
CA THR A 162 -10.54 -1.63 -24.06
C THR A 162 -9.65 -2.79 -24.49
N ALA A 163 -8.33 -2.59 -24.55
CA ALA A 163 -7.37 -3.65 -24.84
C ALA A 163 -7.33 -4.73 -23.74
N GLU A 164 -7.43 -4.31 -22.47
CA GLU A 164 -7.52 -5.23 -21.32
C GLU A 164 -8.81 -6.07 -21.35
N LYS A 165 -9.96 -5.49 -21.71
CA LYS A 165 -11.24 -6.22 -21.86
C LYS A 165 -11.26 -7.13 -23.10
N GLY A 166 -10.63 -6.73 -24.20
CA GLY A 166 -10.59 -7.51 -25.45
C GLY A 166 -9.66 -8.73 -25.42
N GLY A 167 -8.69 -8.76 -24.51
CA GLY A 167 -7.77 -9.90 -24.31
C GLY A 167 -8.26 -10.95 -23.29
N GLN A 168 -9.49 -10.82 -22.78
CA GLN A 168 -10.13 -11.77 -21.86
C GLN A 168 -11.21 -12.64 -22.52
N ASN A 169 -11.31 -12.62 -23.86
CA ASN A 169 -12.17 -13.52 -24.64
C ASN A 169 -11.37 -14.69 -25.19
#